data_AF-A0A261AN67-F1
#
_entry.id   AF-A0A261AN67-F1
#
_cell.length_a   1.000
_cell.length_b   1.000
_cell.length_c   1.000
_cell.angle_alpha   90.00
_cell.angle_beta   90.00
_cell.angle_gamma   90.00
#
_symmetry.space_group_name_H-M   'P 1'
#
loop_
_entity.id
_entity.type
_entity.pdbx_description
1 polymer ?
#
loop_
_entity_poly.entity_id
_entity_poly.type
_entity_poly.pdbx_seq_one_letter_code
_entity_poly.pdbx_strand_id
1 'polypeptide(L)'
;MNELNYNMDLEEKAKEMRTCDNLTSGIDYMHTVISIDQGLTIPQVESVEEQLNMTVDTFSGLIIPEQSTVGCAEIECDGRNSSTRIVCLTGPKLEFRYEDLKTGPPGSECPNGKGENGLCISEEEERISNGFGPKEDLENREPKGGEEENSSNYGISGLVFCFIFMMCGLL
;
A
#
# COMPACT_ATOMS: atom_id res chain seq x y z
N MET A 1 -3.77 18.30 6.57
CA MET A 1 -3.99 16.89 6.26
C MET A 1 -2.80 16.47 5.44
N ASN A 2 -1.90 15.69 6.01
CA ASN A 2 -0.76 15.15 5.29
C ASN A 2 -1.23 14.16 4.24
N GLU A 3 -0.49 14.10 3.14
CA GLU A 3 -0.60 13.00 2.19
C GLU A 3 -0.11 11.71 2.83
N LEU A 4 -0.83 10.62 2.63
CA LEU A 4 -0.45 9.30 3.13
C LEU A 4 0.42 8.61 2.08
N ASN A 5 1.68 8.34 2.44
CA ASN A 5 2.60 7.58 1.64
C ASN A 5 2.56 6.10 2.02
N TYR A 6 2.61 5.24 1.02
CA TYR A 6 2.58 3.81 1.25
C TYR A 6 3.91 3.34 1.86
N ASN A 7 3.84 2.61 2.97
CA ASN A 7 5.01 2.11 3.70
C ASN A 7 5.01 0.59 3.71
N MET A 8 6.03 -0.01 3.09
CA MET A 8 6.16 -1.47 2.95
C MET A 8 6.43 -2.17 4.29
N ASP A 9 7.12 -1.52 5.24
CA ASP A 9 7.38 -2.09 6.55
C ASP A 9 6.09 -2.18 7.38
N LEU A 10 5.21 -1.18 7.25
CA LEU A 10 3.87 -1.20 7.84
C LEU A 10 2.98 -2.26 7.17
N GLU A 11 3.09 -2.48 5.86
CA GLU A 11 2.41 -3.58 5.17
C GLU A 11 2.90 -4.95 5.69
N GLU A 12 4.22 -5.15 5.80
CA GLU A 12 4.77 -6.41 6.29
C GLU A 12 4.28 -6.69 7.72
N LYS A 13 4.28 -5.68 8.58
CA LYS A 13 3.73 -5.78 9.93
C LYS A 13 2.22 -6.04 9.93
N ALA A 14 1.47 -5.44 9.02
CA ALA A 14 0.04 -5.72 8.84
C ALA A 14 -0.21 -7.19 8.47
N LYS A 15 0.64 -7.78 7.61
CA LYS A 15 0.55 -9.22 7.22
C LYS A 15 0.82 -10.18 8.38
N GLU A 16 1.55 -9.75 9.41
CA GLU A 16 1.73 -10.54 10.63
C GLU A 16 0.42 -10.65 11.44
N MET A 17 -0.47 -9.65 11.33
CA MET A 17 -1.78 -9.61 12.00
C MET A 17 -2.83 -10.43 11.25
N ARG A 18 -2.57 -11.72 11.00
CA ARG A 18 -3.41 -12.59 10.15
C ARG A 18 -4.88 -12.68 10.57
N THR A 19 -5.18 -12.45 11.86
CA THR A 19 -6.54 -12.54 12.39
C THR A 19 -6.93 -11.36 13.27
N CYS A 20 -8.24 -11.14 13.43
CA CYS A 20 -8.78 -10.10 14.31
C CYS A 20 -8.35 -10.24 15.80
N ASP A 21 -7.88 -11.41 16.24
CA ASP A 21 -7.46 -11.64 17.63
C ASP A 21 -6.04 -11.12 17.93
N ASN A 22 -5.23 -10.85 16.89
CA ASN A 22 -3.83 -10.45 17.01
C ASN A 22 -3.58 -8.99 16.61
N LEU A 23 -4.63 -8.17 16.58
CA LEU A 23 -4.54 -6.76 16.22
C LEU A 23 -3.88 -5.96 17.35
N THR A 24 -2.81 -5.24 17.02
CA THR A 24 -2.08 -4.43 18.01
C THR A 24 -1.62 -3.12 17.37
N SER A 25 -1.86 -2.01 18.06
CA SER A 25 -1.22 -0.73 17.74
C SER A 25 0.23 -0.74 18.26
N GLY A 26 1.13 -0.05 17.57
CA GLY A 26 2.55 0.02 17.91
C GLY A 26 2.93 1.26 18.68
N ILE A 27 4.24 1.53 18.69
CA ILE A 27 4.81 2.76 19.27
C ILE A 27 4.82 3.95 18.30
N ASP A 28 4.53 3.68 17.02
CA ASP A 28 4.63 4.59 15.88
C ASP A 28 3.53 4.37 14.83
N TYR A 29 2.51 3.57 15.15
CA TYR A 29 1.37 3.36 14.28
C TYR A 29 0.12 2.97 15.07
N MET A 30 -1.05 3.27 14.51
CA MET A 30 -2.33 2.74 14.95
C MET A 30 -2.91 1.80 13.90
N HIS A 31 -3.66 0.79 14.33
CA HIS A 31 -4.37 -0.11 13.42
C HIS A 31 -5.80 0.37 13.17
N THR A 32 -6.31 0.15 11.97
CA THR A 32 -7.70 0.37 11.58
C THR A 32 -8.15 -0.86 10.80
N VAL A 33 -9.28 -1.47 11.21
CA VAL A 33 -9.87 -2.61 10.50
C VAL A 33 -11.00 -2.13 9.63
N ILE A 34 -10.88 -2.40 8.33
CA ILE A 34 -11.84 -2.00 7.31
C ILE A 34 -12.47 -3.27 6.77
N SER A 35 -13.79 -3.37 6.85
CA SER A 35 -14.51 -4.46 6.16
C SER A 35 -14.69 -4.09 4.69
N ILE A 36 -14.44 -5.01 3.76
CA ILE A 36 -14.46 -4.73 2.31
C ILE A 36 -15.85 -4.27 1.83
N ASP A 37 -16.91 -4.75 2.49
CA ASP A 37 -18.29 -4.30 2.30
C ASP A 37 -18.56 -2.88 2.84
N GLN A 38 -17.86 -2.47 3.89
CA GLN A 38 -17.97 -1.14 4.51
C GLN A 38 -17.10 -0.09 3.79
N GLY A 39 -15.92 -0.46 3.28
CA GLY A 39 -14.90 0.47 2.78
C GLY A 39 -15.20 1.16 1.45
N LEU A 40 -16.22 0.74 0.71
CA LEU A 40 -16.51 1.23 -0.66
C LEU A 40 -17.91 1.80 -0.85
N THR A 41 -18.73 1.80 0.21
CA THR A 41 -20.06 2.40 0.13
C THR A 41 -20.00 3.82 0.66
N ILE A 42 -20.49 4.79 -0.12
CA ILE A 42 -20.74 6.14 0.38
C ILE A 42 -22.08 6.06 1.13
N PRO A 43 -22.11 6.13 2.47
CA PRO A 43 -23.37 6.12 3.19
C PRO A 43 -24.23 7.30 2.75
N GLN A 44 -25.54 7.10 2.63
CA GLN A 44 -26.49 8.20 2.48
C GLN A 44 -26.56 8.90 3.84
N VAL A 45 -25.73 9.92 4.02
CA VAL A 45 -25.64 10.71 5.25
C VAL A 45 -26.63 11.86 5.19
N GLU A 46 -27.42 12.05 6.24
CA GLU A 46 -28.39 13.15 6.30
C GLU A 46 -27.73 14.46 6.79
N SER A 47 -26.56 14.35 7.43
CA SER A 47 -25.81 15.50 7.95
C SER A 47 -24.29 15.32 7.90
N VAL A 48 -23.58 16.46 7.98
CA VAL A 48 -22.10 16.50 8.10
C VAL A 48 -21.64 15.89 9.43
N GLU A 49 -22.42 16.05 10.50
CA GLU A 49 -22.10 15.49 11.83
C GLU A 49 -22.18 13.96 11.81
N GLU A 50 -23.23 13.41 11.22
CA GLU A 50 -23.38 11.97 11.03
C GLU A 50 -22.25 11.40 10.16
N GLN A 51 -21.93 12.08 9.05
CA GLN A 51 -20.80 11.72 8.21
C GLN A 51 -19.49 11.71 8.99
N LEU A 52 -19.24 12.74 9.80
CA LEU A 52 -18.04 12.81 10.62
C LEU A 52 -17.97 11.67 11.62
N ASN A 53 -19.06 11.40 12.35
CA ASN A 53 -19.10 10.34 13.35
C ASN A 53 -18.88 8.95 12.72
N MET A 54 -19.50 8.66 11.57
CA MET A 54 -19.25 7.41 10.84
C MET A 54 -17.81 7.31 10.33
N THR A 55 -17.25 8.43 9.85
CA THR A 55 -15.87 8.46 9.37
C THR A 55 -14.89 8.24 10.52
N VAL A 56 -15.12 8.86 11.67
CA VAL A 56 -14.32 8.67 12.88
C VAL A 56 -14.39 7.21 13.34
N ASP A 57 -15.59 6.63 13.41
CA ASP A 57 -15.78 5.24 13.86
C ASP A 57 -15.09 4.24 12.94
N THR A 58 -15.16 4.44 11.62
CA THR A 58 -14.66 3.49 10.62
C THR A 58 -13.17 3.72 10.28
N PHE A 59 -12.73 4.97 10.26
CA PHE A 59 -11.46 5.40 9.68
C PHE A 59 -10.65 6.30 10.61
N SER A 60 -10.84 6.18 11.93
CA SER A 60 -10.15 6.98 12.96
C SER A 60 -8.64 7.15 12.68
N GLY A 61 -7.96 6.11 12.21
CA GLY A 61 -6.53 6.18 11.92
C GLY A 61 -6.11 6.82 10.60
N LEU A 62 -7.03 7.00 9.66
CA LEU A 62 -6.76 7.59 8.34
C LEU A 62 -7.11 9.08 8.26
N ILE A 63 -7.89 9.60 9.21
CA ILE A 63 -8.37 10.99 9.18
C ILE A 63 -7.59 11.95 10.08
N ILE A 64 -6.61 11.46 10.83
CA ILE A 64 -5.76 12.32 11.67
C ILE A 64 -4.81 13.09 10.75
N PRO A 65 -4.86 14.43 10.69
CA PRO A 65 -4.08 15.23 9.76
C PRO A 65 -2.57 15.06 9.81
N GLU A 66 -2.02 14.57 10.92
CA GLU A 66 -0.59 14.36 11.14
C GLU A 66 -0.11 13.00 10.64
N GLN A 67 -1.01 12.05 10.38
CA GLN A 67 -0.65 10.76 9.80
C GLN A 67 -0.11 10.96 8.39
N SER A 68 1.00 10.30 8.05
CA SER A 68 1.68 10.49 6.77
C SER A 68 2.12 9.18 6.11
N THR A 69 1.96 8.05 6.79
CA THR A 69 2.33 6.73 6.28
C THR A 69 1.20 5.74 6.49
N VAL A 70 1.04 4.81 5.56
CA VAL A 70 0.04 3.74 5.65
C VAL A 70 0.57 2.44 5.04
N GLY A 71 0.27 1.30 5.66
CA GLY A 71 0.49 -0.02 5.08
C GLY A 71 -0.66 -0.94 5.46
N CYS A 72 -1.16 -1.73 4.50
CA CYS A 72 -2.38 -2.53 4.70
C CYS A 72 -2.19 -3.99 4.28
N ALA A 73 -2.93 -4.89 4.92
CA ALA A 73 -2.97 -6.31 4.56
C ALA A 73 -4.37 -6.89 4.75
N GLU A 74 -4.68 -7.94 4.00
CA GLU A 74 -5.88 -8.74 4.22
C GLU A 74 -5.73 -9.60 5.48
N ILE A 75 -6.83 -9.71 6.23
CA ILE A 75 -6.93 -10.51 7.46
C ILE A 75 -8.21 -11.34 7.46
N GLU A 76 -8.18 -12.45 8.19
CA GLU A 76 -9.34 -13.31 8.41
C GLU A 76 -9.89 -13.11 9.82
N CYS A 77 -11.18 -12.81 9.94
CA CYS A 77 -11.81 -12.65 11.24
C CYS A 77 -12.85 -13.76 11.44
N ASP A 78 -12.62 -14.61 12.44
CA ASP A 78 -13.51 -15.73 12.74
C ASP A 78 -14.90 -15.23 13.17
N GLY A 79 -15.93 -15.72 12.47
CA GLY A 79 -17.32 -15.31 12.67
C GLY A 79 -18.28 -16.10 11.78
N ARG A 80 -19.59 -15.96 12.02
CA ARG A 80 -20.65 -16.71 11.31
C ARG A 80 -20.63 -16.52 9.79
N ASN A 81 -19.97 -15.45 9.34
CA ASN A 81 -19.60 -15.18 7.95
C ASN A 81 -18.10 -14.84 7.96
N SER A 82 -17.24 -15.69 7.41
CA SER A 82 -15.83 -15.38 7.18
C SER A 82 -15.73 -14.25 6.15
N SER A 83 -15.77 -13.00 6.60
CA SER A 83 -15.51 -11.87 5.72
C SER A 83 -14.03 -11.53 5.79
N THR A 84 -13.35 -11.62 4.64
CA THR A 84 -12.03 -11.01 4.47
C THR A 84 -12.13 -9.54 4.84
N ARG A 85 -11.29 -9.09 5.76
CA ARG A 85 -11.16 -7.69 6.15
C ARG A 85 -9.78 -7.20 5.77
N ILE A 86 -9.59 -5.89 5.84
CA ILE A 86 -8.29 -5.26 5.64
C ILE A 86 -7.89 -4.63 6.96
N VAL A 87 -6.68 -4.90 7.44
CA VAL A 87 -6.06 -4.08 8.49
C VAL A 87 -5.12 -3.09 7.82
N CYS A 88 -5.24 -1.81 8.19
CA CYS A 88 -4.31 -0.76 7.81
C CYS A 88 -3.61 -0.24 9.05
N LEU A 89 -2.29 -0.08 8.98
CA LEU A 89 -1.46 0.56 10.00
C LEU A 89 -1.10 1.96 9.52
N THR A 90 -1.38 2.97 10.33
CA THR A 90 -1.16 4.38 9.98
C THR A 90 -0.32 5.07 11.04
N GLY A 91 0.73 5.79 10.62
CA GLY A 91 1.69 6.43 11.52
C GLY A 91 1.97 7.91 11.23
N PRO A 92 2.45 8.69 12.22
CA PRO A 92 3.02 8.22 13.49
C PRO A 92 2.08 8.21 14.72
N LYS A 93 0.82 8.65 14.60
CA LYS A 93 -0.09 8.76 15.74
C LYS A 93 -0.62 7.39 16.17
N LEU A 94 -0.75 7.24 17.49
CA LEU A 94 -1.07 5.96 18.14
C LEU A 94 -2.56 5.78 18.44
N GLU A 95 -3.27 6.90 18.55
CA GLU A 95 -4.68 6.94 18.86
C GLU A 95 -5.31 8.17 18.21
N PHE A 96 -6.61 8.07 17.97
CA PHE A 96 -7.42 9.19 17.53
C PHE A 96 -7.96 9.95 18.74
N ARG A 97 -7.86 11.28 18.69
CA ARG A 97 -8.58 12.17 19.61
C ARG A 97 -9.30 13.22 18.78
N TYR A 98 -10.47 13.66 19.23
CA TYR A 98 -11.25 14.66 18.49
C TYR A 98 -10.49 15.98 18.31
N GLU A 99 -9.58 16.31 19.24
CA GLU A 99 -8.72 17.50 19.17
C GLU A 99 -7.64 17.41 18.08
N ASP A 100 -7.36 16.21 17.55
CA ASP A 100 -6.44 16.04 16.44
C ASP A 100 -7.08 16.49 15.11
N LEU A 101 -8.42 16.61 15.05
CA LEU A 101 -9.12 17.18 13.90
C LEU A 101 -8.93 18.69 13.84
N LYS A 102 -8.40 19.18 12.72
CA LYS A 102 -8.17 20.61 12.47
C LYS A 102 -9.19 21.15 11.47
N THR A 103 -9.68 22.35 11.73
CA THR A 103 -10.60 23.07 10.83
C THR A 103 -9.91 24.25 10.19
N GLY A 104 -10.17 24.50 8.91
CA GLY A 104 -9.56 25.59 8.17
C GLY A 104 -9.53 25.29 6.67
N PRO A 105 -9.05 26.25 5.85
CA PRO A 105 -8.86 26.03 4.42
C PRO A 105 -7.86 24.86 4.17
N PRO A 106 -8.14 23.96 3.22
CA PRO A 106 -7.21 22.88 2.90
C PRO A 106 -5.80 23.38 2.59
N GLY A 107 -4.85 22.82 3.33
CA GLY A 107 -3.43 23.11 3.22
C GLY A 107 -2.95 24.45 3.78
N SER A 108 -3.79 25.21 4.50
CA SER A 108 -3.35 26.49 5.10
C SER A 108 -2.32 26.34 6.22
N GLU A 109 -2.22 25.15 6.81
CA GLU A 109 -1.31 24.84 7.91
C GLU A 109 -0.22 23.83 7.52
N CYS A 110 0.02 23.61 6.22
CA CYS A 110 1.08 22.67 5.83
C CYS A 110 2.46 23.30 6.11
N PRO A 111 3.31 22.67 6.94
CA PRO A 111 4.62 23.20 7.27
C PRO A 111 5.53 23.27 6.03
N ASN A 112 5.41 22.29 5.12
CA ASN A 112 6.27 22.13 3.95
C ASN A 112 5.55 22.51 2.65
N GLY A 113 4.47 23.29 2.76
CA GLY A 113 3.59 23.57 1.63
C GLY A 113 2.66 22.41 1.28
N LYS A 114 1.85 22.62 0.25
CA LYS A 114 0.82 21.67 -0.18
C LYS A 114 1.06 21.19 -1.61
N GLY A 115 0.71 19.95 -1.87
CA GLY A 115 0.66 19.38 -3.21
C GLY A 115 -0.48 19.98 -4.05
N GLU A 116 -0.52 19.61 -5.33
CA GLU A 116 -1.58 20.04 -6.26
C GLU A 116 -2.98 19.57 -5.83
N ASN A 117 -3.04 18.47 -5.08
CA ASN A 117 -4.24 17.88 -4.46
C ASN A 117 -4.73 18.65 -3.20
N GLY A 118 -3.97 19.64 -2.72
CA GLY A 118 -4.28 20.39 -1.50
C GLY A 118 -3.92 19.69 -0.19
N LEU A 119 -3.30 18.51 -0.25
CA LEU A 119 -2.74 17.80 0.91
C LEU A 119 -1.34 18.33 1.24
N CYS A 120 -0.90 18.16 2.49
CA CYS A 120 0.42 18.57 2.92
C CYS A 120 1.46 17.55 2.48
N ILE A 121 2.55 18.06 1.90
CA ILE A 121 3.71 17.25 1.52
C ILE A 121 4.34 16.69 2.80
N SER A 122 4.56 15.38 2.84
CA SER A 122 5.18 14.73 3.98
C SER A 122 6.68 15.07 4.10
N GLU A 123 7.24 14.98 5.30
CA GLU A 123 8.69 15.20 5.52
C GLU A 123 9.57 14.22 4.71
N GLU A 124 9.06 13.01 4.44
CA GLU A 124 9.79 11.99 3.68
C GLU A 124 9.89 12.36 2.19
N GLU A 125 8.80 12.86 1.62
CA GLU A 125 8.78 13.35 0.24
C GLU A 125 9.65 14.61 0.08
N GLU A 126 9.66 15.50 1.07
CA GLU A 126 10.58 16.65 1.08
C GLU A 126 12.05 16.22 1.10
N ARG A 127 12.40 15.16 1.84
CA ARG A 127 13.77 14.59 1.81
C ARG A 127 14.12 14.02 0.44
N ILE A 128 13.16 13.39 -0.24
CA ILE A 128 13.34 12.87 -1.60
C ILE A 128 13.45 14.01 -2.62
N SER A 129 12.68 15.10 -2.47
CA SER A 129 12.75 16.25 -3.37
C SER A 129 14.01 17.09 -3.18
N ASN A 130 14.51 17.18 -1.94
CA ASN A 130 15.66 18.01 -1.58
C ASN A 130 17.01 17.25 -1.62
N GLY A 131 17.00 15.94 -1.88
CA GLY A 131 18.18 15.09 -1.98
C GLY A 131 18.34 14.42 -3.35
N PHE A 132 19.29 14.92 -4.16
CA PHE A 132 19.78 14.38 -5.45
C PHE A 132 18.80 14.44 -6.65
N GLY A 133 19.11 15.26 -7.66
CA GLY A 133 18.48 15.14 -9.00
C GLY A 133 19.13 14.05 -9.85
N PRO A 134 18.83 13.95 -11.17
CA PRO A 134 17.54 14.02 -11.85
C PRO A 134 16.81 12.66 -11.83
N LYS A 135 15.50 12.66 -12.14
CA LYS A 135 14.71 11.46 -12.46
C LYS A 135 15.33 10.77 -13.69
N GLU A 136 15.97 9.63 -13.50
CA GLU A 136 16.28 8.69 -14.59
C GLU A 136 15.44 7.41 -14.40
N ASP A 137 14.36 7.37 -15.19
CA ASP A 137 13.85 6.23 -15.93
C ASP A 137 13.40 4.96 -15.18
N LEU A 138 12.23 5.05 -14.52
CA LEU A 138 11.40 3.86 -14.23
C LEU A 138 10.52 3.42 -15.41
N GLU A 139 10.48 4.17 -16.52
CA GLU A 139 9.54 3.92 -17.63
C GLU A 139 10.11 3.15 -18.83
N ASN A 140 11.42 2.85 -18.86
CA ASN A 140 12.00 2.08 -19.98
C ASN A 140 12.78 0.86 -19.48
N ARG A 141 12.06 -0.19 -19.07
CA ARG A 141 12.62 -1.55 -19.01
C ARG A 141 11.92 -2.43 -20.05
N GLU A 142 12.39 -2.33 -21.30
CA GLU A 142 12.22 -3.42 -22.26
C GLU A 142 12.85 -4.70 -21.70
N PRO A 143 12.25 -5.89 -21.93
CA PRO A 143 12.83 -7.14 -21.49
C PRO A 143 14.07 -7.43 -22.35
N LYS A 144 15.26 -7.16 -21.80
CA LYS A 144 16.51 -7.60 -22.44
C LYS A 144 16.64 -9.10 -22.31
N GLY A 145 16.39 -9.77 -23.43
CA GLY A 145 16.74 -11.15 -23.71
C GLY A 145 18.23 -11.39 -23.50
N GLY A 146 18.53 -12.65 -23.18
CA GLY A 146 19.88 -13.09 -22.85
C GLY A 146 20.85 -13.04 -24.02
N GLU A 147 22.12 -12.97 -23.66
CA GLU A 147 23.24 -13.38 -24.51
C GLU A 147 24.22 -14.15 -23.62
N GLU A 148 24.42 -15.42 -23.99
CA GLU A 148 25.56 -16.25 -23.64
C GLU A 148 26.79 -15.80 -24.44
N GLU A 149 27.97 -15.82 -23.84
CA GLU A 149 29.27 -15.98 -24.50
C GLU A 149 30.27 -16.57 -23.48
N ASN A 150 31.18 -17.52 -23.73
CA ASN A 150 31.56 -18.24 -24.95
C ASN A 150 32.48 -19.42 -24.61
N SER A 151 32.56 -20.39 -25.54
CA SER A 151 33.73 -21.21 -25.92
C SER A 151 33.54 -22.75 -25.83
N SER A 152 33.22 -23.38 -26.95
CA SER A 152 34.25 -24.00 -27.79
C SER A 152 33.68 -24.57 -29.08
N ASN A 153 34.46 -24.39 -30.13
CA ASN A 153 34.22 -24.68 -31.54
C ASN A 153 34.25 -26.19 -31.80
N TYR A 154 33.40 -26.74 -32.69
CA TYR A 154 33.69 -27.81 -33.69
C TYR A 154 32.37 -28.33 -34.33
N GLY A 155 32.23 -28.17 -35.64
CA GLY A 155 31.79 -29.27 -36.52
C GLY A 155 30.31 -29.43 -36.91
N ILE A 156 29.96 -28.87 -38.08
CA ILE A 156 29.35 -29.55 -39.26
C ILE A 156 28.01 -30.33 -39.10
N SER A 157 27.12 -30.07 -40.08
CA SER A 157 25.93 -30.84 -40.50
C SER A 157 24.75 -30.79 -39.54
N GLY A 158 23.61 -30.20 -39.90
CA GLY A 158 22.76 -30.66 -40.99
C GLY A 158 21.80 -31.72 -40.46
N LEU A 159 20.48 -31.54 -40.68
CA LEU A 159 19.32 -32.32 -40.20
C LEU A 159 18.57 -31.60 -39.05
N VAL A 160 17.77 -30.57 -39.32
CA VAL A 160 16.37 -30.74 -39.78
C VAL A 160 16.05 -32.19 -40.13
N PHE A 161 15.66 -33.03 -39.17
CA PHE A 161 14.74 -34.15 -39.41
C PHE A 161 14.26 -34.74 -38.09
N CYS A 162 12.95 -34.91 -38.01
CA CYS A 162 12.23 -35.86 -37.16
C CYS A 162 12.05 -35.46 -35.68
N PHE A 163 11.15 -34.52 -35.38
CA PHE A 163 9.83 -34.92 -34.86
C PHE A 163 9.31 -36.23 -35.48
N ILE A 164 8.95 -37.18 -34.60
CA ILE A 164 8.46 -38.56 -34.83
C ILE A 164 9.49 -39.56 -34.28
N PHE A 165 9.05 -40.35 -33.30
CA PHE A 165 9.77 -41.39 -32.51
C PHE A 165 10.34 -40.99 -31.14
N MET A 166 9.46 -40.58 -30.21
CA MET A 166 9.58 -41.07 -28.83
C MET A 166 8.22 -41.13 -28.10
N MET A 167 7.20 -41.61 -28.81
CA MET A 167 5.92 -42.09 -28.24
C MET A 167 5.87 -43.62 -28.19
N CYS A 168 7.01 -44.27 -27.98
CA CYS A 168 7.10 -45.71 -27.67
C CYS A 168 8.30 -45.90 -26.75
N GLY A 169 8.08 -46.03 -25.44
CA GLY A 169 9.18 -46.33 -24.52
C GLY A 169 8.98 -45.98 -23.06
N LEU A 170 7.75 -46.01 -22.54
CA LEU A 170 7.51 -46.19 -21.10
C LEU A 170 6.40 -47.24 -20.97
N LEU A 171 6.87 -48.49 -20.94
CA LEU A 171 6.21 -49.67 -20.43
C LEU A 171 6.11 -49.57 -18.91
#